data_AF-A0A224YNG3-F1
#
_entry.id   AF-A0A224YNG3-F1
#
_cell.length_a   1.000
_cell.length_b   1.000
_cell.length_c   1.000
_cell.angle_alpha   90.00
_cell.angle_beta   90.00
_cell.angle_gamma   90.00
#
_symmetry.space_group_name_H-M   'P 1'
#
loop_
_entity.id
_entity.type
_entity.pdbx_description
1 polymer ?
#
loop_
_entity_poly.entity_id
_entity_poly.type
_entity_poly.pdbx_seq_one_letter_code
_entity_poly.pdbx_strand_id
1 'polypeptide(L)'
;MALAVRFFVLSACALSAMANDVAIEGCSSQARSIWDILKKDVEYDMLRWNLDTKFGSNITCLSSTTTAIEKGKLEVGQRVTYLENGENRTIYQEYLVDATDNKTMETTRYTSLPHARYTFDFVGENCAVVKVTDVNGLDSTASKRSDGKAQEKYYTLWVKHSDVRQPEECCEKYFKAKCSGTTQEVYDPNKCNTGS
;
A
#
# COMPACT_ATOMS: atom_id res chain seq x y z
N MET A 1 -14.71 -36.86 -58.09
CA MET A 1 -14.45 -35.62 -57.30
C MET A 1 -14.94 -35.91 -55.89
N ALA A 2 -14.11 -36.34 -54.94
CA ALA A 2 -12.95 -35.69 -54.34
C ALA A 2 -13.33 -34.49 -53.44
N LEU A 3 -13.14 -34.71 -52.12
CA LEU A 3 -12.67 -33.79 -51.07
C LEU A 3 -13.54 -32.55 -50.73
N ALA A 4 -13.69 -32.09 -49.49
CA ALA A 4 -13.12 -32.49 -48.21
C ALA A 4 -13.99 -31.98 -47.06
N VAL A 5 -14.13 -32.81 -46.03
CA VAL A 5 -14.46 -32.41 -44.66
C VAL A 5 -13.31 -31.54 -44.12
N ARG A 6 -13.63 -30.38 -43.53
CA ARG A 6 -12.70 -29.69 -42.62
C ARG A 6 -13.39 -29.42 -41.30
N PHE A 7 -13.03 -30.24 -40.32
CA PHE A 7 -13.10 -29.93 -38.90
C PHE A 7 -12.30 -28.66 -38.64
N PHE A 8 -12.92 -27.64 -38.07
CA PHE A 8 -12.18 -26.61 -37.34
C PHE A 8 -12.07 -27.08 -35.89
N VAL A 9 -10.85 -27.50 -35.56
CA VAL A 9 -10.41 -27.89 -34.23
C VAL A 9 -10.55 -26.71 -33.29
N LEU A 10 -11.17 -26.98 -32.14
CA LEU A 10 -11.20 -26.14 -30.94
C LEU A 10 -9.77 -25.79 -30.53
N SER A 11 -9.34 -24.56 -30.76
CA SER A 11 -8.21 -23.98 -30.03
C SER A 11 -8.76 -23.24 -28.83
N ALA A 12 -8.91 -23.96 -27.73
CA ALA A 12 -9.05 -23.37 -26.41
C ALA A 12 -7.72 -22.66 -26.07
N CYS A 13 -7.62 -21.37 -26.38
CA CYS A 13 -6.67 -20.51 -25.67
C CYS A 13 -7.22 -20.36 -24.25
N ALA A 14 -6.80 -21.26 -23.37
CA ALA A 14 -6.86 -21.02 -21.94
C ALA A 14 -6.08 -19.73 -21.68
N LEU A 15 -6.81 -18.61 -21.51
CA LEU A 15 -6.32 -17.43 -20.82
C LEU A 15 -6.04 -17.84 -19.38
N SER A 16 -4.88 -18.44 -19.15
CA SER A 16 -4.27 -18.47 -17.84
C SER A 16 -3.87 -17.02 -17.56
N ALA A 17 -4.72 -16.33 -16.80
CA ALA A 17 -4.35 -15.08 -16.17
C ALA A 17 -3.20 -15.38 -15.21
N MET A 18 -1.98 -15.31 -15.71
CA MET A 18 -0.81 -15.34 -14.85
C MET A 18 -0.84 -14.03 -14.06
N ALA A 19 -0.91 -14.14 -12.74
CA ALA A 19 -0.60 -13.02 -11.87
C ALA A 19 0.83 -12.59 -12.23
N ASN A 20 0.97 -11.44 -12.89
CA ASN A 20 2.28 -10.90 -13.23
C ASN A 20 2.96 -10.45 -11.93
N ASP A 21 3.74 -11.36 -11.36
CA ASP A 21 4.88 -10.97 -10.53
C ASP A 21 5.81 -10.17 -11.43
N VAL A 22 5.86 -8.87 -11.17
CA VAL A 22 6.74 -7.97 -11.90
C VAL A 22 8.14 -8.29 -11.42
N ALA A 23 8.88 -9.07 -12.20
CA ALA A 23 10.31 -9.24 -11.99
C ALA A 23 10.99 -7.90 -12.29
N ILE A 24 11.63 -7.32 -11.27
CA ILE A 24 12.43 -6.09 -11.41
C ILE A 24 13.88 -6.52 -11.42
N GLU A 25 14.54 -6.37 -12.58
CA GLU A 25 15.95 -6.74 -12.72
C GLU A 25 16.81 -6.09 -11.62
N GLY A 26 17.62 -6.90 -10.95
CA GLY A 26 18.51 -6.47 -9.88
C GLY A 26 17.87 -6.33 -8.50
N CYS A 27 16.55 -6.47 -8.37
CA CYS A 27 15.83 -6.40 -7.10
C CYS A 27 15.32 -7.79 -6.71
N SER A 28 15.68 -8.29 -5.54
CA SER A 28 15.05 -9.51 -5.05
C SER A 28 13.62 -9.18 -4.64
N SER A 29 12.62 -9.63 -5.41
CA SER A 29 11.22 -9.54 -5.02
C SER A 29 10.97 -10.52 -3.86
N GLN A 30 11.08 -10.05 -2.63
CA GLN A 30 10.58 -10.79 -1.49
C GLN A 30 9.56 -9.93 -0.76
N ALA A 31 8.30 -10.38 -0.83
CA ALA A 31 7.31 -9.95 0.12
C ALA A 31 7.73 -10.49 1.50
N ARG A 32 8.42 -9.65 2.28
CA ARG A 32 8.84 -9.92 3.66
C ARG A 32 7.68 -9.68 4.62
N SER A 33 7.82 -10.13 5.86
CA SER A 33 6.79 -9.92 6.87
C SER A 33 6.71 -8.45 7.29
N ILE A 34 5.53 -7.98 7.69
CA ILE A 34 5.34 -6.69 8.38
C ILE A 34 6.33 -6.56 9.55
N TRP A 35 6.61 -7.66 10.24
CA TRP A 35 7.52 -7.70 11.39
C TRP A 35 8.99 -7.42 11.04
N ASP A 36 9.36 -7.57 9.77
CA ASP A 36 10.72 -7.32 9.29
C ASP A 36 10.96 -5.82 9.11
N ILE A 37 9.92 -5.08 8.68
CA ILE A 37 9.99 -3.64 8.46
C ILE A 37 9.56 -2.85 9.70
N LEU A 38 8.38 -3.11 10.29
CA LEU A 38 7.91 -2.30 11.40
C LEU A 38 8.73 -2.58 12.66
N LYS A 39 9.35 -1.52 13.19
CA LYS A 39 10.11 -1.52 14.44
C LYS A 39 9.59 -0.42 15.33
N LYS A 40 9.53 -0.69 16.64
CA LYS A 40 9.10 0.31 17.63
C LYS A 40 9.98 1.56 17.53
N ASP A 41 9.34 2.72 17.64
CA ASP A 41 9.93 4.06 17.59
C ASP A 41 10.61 4.40 16.25
N VAL A 42 10.33 3.63 15.19
CA VAL A 42 10.76 3.95 13.82
C VAL A 42 9.63 4.62 13.06
N GLU A 43 10.01 5.69 12.37
CA GLU A 43 9.14 6.51 11.55
C GLU A 43 9.30 6.20 10.06
N TYR A 44 8.16 6.13 9.38
CA TYR A 44 8.06 5.95 7.93
C TYR A 44 7.22 7.06 7.33
N ASP A 45 7.74 7.66 6.28
CA ASP A 45 7.09 8.72 5.52
C ASP A 45 6.46 8.14 4.25
N MET A 46 5.24 8.56 3.97
CA MET A 46 4.57 8.20 2.72
C MET A 46 5.02 9.18 1.63
N LEU A 47 6.00 8.78 0.81
CA LEU A 47 6.51 9.66 -0.24
C LEU A 47 5.51 9.87 -1.36
N ARG A 48 4.87 8.78 -1.81
CA ARG A 48 3.99 8.80 -2.97
C ARG A 48 2.80 7.88 -2.79
N TRP A 49 1.71 8.21 -3.45
CA TRP A 49 0.53 7.35 -3.58
C TRP A 49 -0.12 7.48 -4.96
N ASN A 50 -1.08 6.61 -5.28
CA ASN A 50 -1.97 6.75 -6.43
C ASN A 50 -3.47 6.77 -6.03
N LEU A 51 -3.77 7.18 -4.80
CA LEU A 51 -5.16 7.32 -4.33
C LEU A 51 -5.86 8.46 -5.08
N ASP A 52 -7.11 8.24 -5.50
CA ASP A 52 -7.92 9.32 -6.07
C ASP A 52 -8.18 10.39 -4.99
N THR A 53 -7.94 11.65 -5.36
CA THR A 53 -7.98 12.88 -4.53
C THR A 53 -9.27 13.14 -3.76
N LYS A 54 -10.32 12.33 -3.97
CA LYS A 54 -11.58 12.42 -3.22
C LYS A 54 -11.43 12.11 -1.72
N PHE A 55 -10.31 11.51 -1.31
CA PHE A 55 -10.05 11.08 0.08
C PHE A 55 -9.16 12.01 0.91
N GLY A 56 -8.84 13.19 0.39
CA GLY A 56 -8.02 14.16 1.10
C GLY A 56 -7.16 14.94 0.14
N SER A 57 -7.79 15.74 -0.73
CA SER A 57 -7.09 16.55 -1.74
C SER A 57 -6.02 17.47 -1.16
N ASN A 58 -5.98 17.65 0.17
CA ASN A 58 -5.12 18.57 0.88
C ASN A 58 -4.29 17.89 1.99
N ILE A 59 -4.17 16.54 1.96
CA ILE A 59 -3.30 15.80 2.89
C ILE A 59 -1.88 15.79 2.32
N THR A 60 -0.92 16.26 3.10
CA THR A 60 0.52 16.24 2.79
C THR A 60 1.32 15.90 4.04
N CYS A 61 2.63 15.66 3.90
CA CYS A 61 3.54 15.37 5.00
C CYS A 61 3.06 14.22 5.90
N LEU A 62 2.50 13.18 5.28
CA LEU A 62 2.01 12.01 6.01
C LEU A 62 3.18 11.13 6.44
N SER A 63 3.31 10.98 7.76
CA SER A 63 4.32 10.17 8.44
C SER A 63 3.64 9.26 9.46
N SER A 64 4.22 8.09 9.70
CA SER A 64 3.73 7.12 10.68
C SER A 64 4.89 6.62 11.54
N THR A 65 4.80 6.88 12.86
CA THR A 65 5.73 6.32 13.84
C THR A 65 5.11 5.08 14.48
N THR A 66 5.83 3.96 14.50
CA THR A 66 5.38 2.75 15.20
C THR A 66 5.52 2.94 16.71
N THR A 67 4.41 2.99 17.45
CA THR A 67 4.41 3.23 18.91
C THR A 67 4.39 1.93 19.72
N ALA A 68 3.81 0.85 19.18
CA ALA A 68 3.70 -0.43 19.85
C ALA A 68 3.79 -1.60 18.86
N ILE A 69 4.38 -2.71 19.30
CA ILE A 69 4.41 -3.98 18.57
C ILE A 69 4.15 -5.10 19.58
N GLU A 70 3.05 -5.81 19.43
CA GLU A 70 2.68 -6.96 20.25
C GLU A 70 2.53 -8.20 19.37
N LYS A 71 3.65 -8.79 18.93
CA LYS A 71 3.66 -9.95 18.01
C LYS A 71 2.79 -11.11 18.49
N GLY A 72 2.74 -11.37 19.81
CA GLY A 72 1.93 -12.43 20.39
C GLY A 72 0.42 -12.19 20.30
N LYS A 73 -0.01 -10.93 20.16
CA LYS A 73 -1.40 -10.53 19.92
C LYS A 73 -1.68 -10.16 18.46
N LEU A 74 -0.63 -10.14 17.63
CA LEU A 74 -0.67 -9.67 16.25
C LEU A 74 -1.09 -8.20 16.15
N GLU A 75 -0.73 -7.37 17.12
CA GLU A 75 -1.14 -5.97 17.18
C GLU A 75 0.04 -5.02 16.91
N VAL A 76 -0.23 -3.94 16.20
CA VAL A 76 0.70 -2.84 15.92
C VAL A 76 0.03 -1.52 16.23
N GLY A 77 0.66 -0.69 17.06
CA GLY A 77 0.26 0.70 17.30
C GLY A 77 1.07 1.65 16.42
N GLN A 78 0.41 2.63 15.82
CA GLN A 78 1.00 3.69 15.02
C GLN A 78 0.48 5.06 15.49
N ARG A 79 1.37 6.04 15.50
CA ARG A 79 1.02 7.46 15.55
C ARG A 79 1.23 8.04 14.17
N VAL A 80 0.15 8.47 13.53
CA VAL A 80 0.17 9.04 12.18
C VAL A 80 0.05 10.55 12.30
N THR A 81 0.99 11.27 11.69
CA THR A 81 1.00 12.74 11.60
C THR A 81 0.88 13.15 10.14
N TYR A 82 0.16 14.23 9.88
CA TYR A 82 0.00 14.77 8.52
C TYR A 82 -0.41 16.24 8.58
N LEU A 83 -0.21 16.95 7.47
CA LEU A 83 -0.78 18.28 7.23
C LEU A 83 -2.09 18.14 6.49
N GLU A 84 -3.13 18.80 7.00
CA GLU A 84 -4.43 18.94 6.34
C GLU A 84 -4.76 20.43 6.27
N ASN A 85 -4.90 20.96 5.05
CA ASN A 85 -5.09 22.40 4.83
C ASN A 85 -3.97 23.26 5.47
N GLY A 86 -2.75 22.72 5.57
CA GLY A 86 -1.62 23.37 6.21
C GLY A 86 -1.59 23.27 7.74
N GLU A 87 -2.57 22.63 8.37
CA GLU A 87 -2.59 22.38 9.82
C GLU A 87 -2.05 20.99 10.15
N ASN A 88 -1.19 20.91 11.17
CA ASN A 88 -0.73 19.63 11.70
C ASN A 88 -1.89 18.88 12.36
N ARG A 89 -2.08 17.63 11.94
CA ARG A 89 -3.01 16.65 12.50
C ARG A 89 -2.22 15.46 13.03
N THR A 90 -2.79 14.81 14.04
CA THR A 90 -2.24 13.57 14.59
C THR A 90 -3.39 12.65 14.93
N ILE A 91 -3.28 11.39 14.50
CA ILE A 91 -4.18 10.32 14.87
C ILE A 91 -3.39 9.13 15.39
N TYR A 92 -4.03 8.33 16.23
CA TYR A 92 -3.47 7.08 16.73
C TYR A 92 -4.28 5.93 16.15
N GLN A 93 -3.56 4.98 15.56
CA GLN A 93 -4.16 3.82 14.93
C GLN A 93 -3.53 2.55 15.49
N GLU A 94 -4.38 1.59 15.79
CA GLU A 94 -4.05 0.23 16.15
C GLU A 94 -4.45 -0.67 14.98
N TYR A 95 -3.59 -1.62 14.69
CA TYR A 95 -3.72 -2.53 13.57
C TYR A 95 -3.66 -3.96 14.07
N LEU A 96 -4.55 -4.80 13.54
CA LEU A 96 -4.46 -6.25 13.68
C LEU A 96 -3.78 -6.81 12.42
N VAL A 97 -2.71 -7.58 12.61
CA VAL A 97 -1.95 -8.25 11.57
C VAL A 97 -2.60 -9.60 11.27
N ASP A 98 -2.79 -9.90 9.99
CA ASP A 98 -3.30 -11.20 9.53
C ASP A 98 -2.25 -12.28 9.81
N ALA A 99 -2.60 -13.21 10.69
CA ALA A 99 -1.73 -14.32 11.09
C ALA A 99 -1.34 -15.23 9.90
N THR A 100 -2.18 -15.26 8.87
CA THR A 100 -2.07 -16.21 7.75
C THR A 100 -0.92 -15.82 6.82
N ASP A 101 -0.77 -14.53 6.54
CA ASP A 101 0.23 -14.02 5.61
C ASP A 101 1.35 -13.21 6.28
N ASN A 102 1.14 -12.69 7.50
CA ASN A 102 2.02 -11.77 8.21
C ASN A 102 2.48 -10.57 7.36
N LYS A 103 1.66 -10.18 6.38
CA LYS A 103 1.88 -9.15 5.35
C LYS A 103 0.73 -8.17 5.26
N THR A 104 -0.42 -8.55 5.78
CA THR A 104 -1.61 -7.71 5.80
C THR A 104 -1.88 -7.23 7.22
N MET A 105 -2.26 -5.97 7.36
CA MET A 105 -2.74 -5.39 8.59
C MET A 105 -3.99 -4.55 8.33
N GLU A 106 -4.90 -4.53 9.29
CA GLU A 106 -6.16 -3.79 9.20
C GLU A 106 -6.39 -3.00 10.48
N THR A 107 -6.82 -1.76 10.34
CA THR A 107 -7.16 -0.91 11.49
C THR A 107 -8.23 -1.58 12.36
N THR A 108 -8.08 -1.55 13.67
CA THR A 108 -9.10 -2.09 14.58
C THR A 108 -10.30 -1.14 14.70
N ARG A 109 -11.40 -1.64 15.30
CA ARG A 109 -12.59 -0.82 15.60
C ARG A 109 -12.36 0.29 16.65
N TYR A 110 -11.22 0.27 17.33
CA TYR A 110 -10.90 1.18 18.43
C TYR A 110 -10.12 2.41 17.96
N THR A 111 -9.77 2.47 16.67
CA THR A 111 -9.01 3.58 16.09
C THR A 111 -9.93 4.69 15.61
N SER A 112 -9.37 5.90 15.55
CA SER A 112 -10.01 6.97 14.77
C SER A 112 -10.05 6.61 13.29
N LEU A 113 -11.02 7.18 12.57
CA LEU A 113 -11.08 7.09 11.11
C LEU A 113 -9.81 7.70 10.47
N PRO A 114 -9.44 7.25 9.26
CA PRO A 114 -10.12 6.22 8.47
C PRO A 114 -9.74 4.81 8.93
N HIS A 115 -10.68 3.86 8.83
CA HIS A 115 -10.27 2.45 8.86
C HIS A 115 -9.61 2.14 7.52
N ALA A 116 -8.60 1.28 7.49
CA ALA A 116 -7.91 0.89 6.28
C ALA A 116 -7.31 -0.51 6.41
N ARG A 117 -7.24 -1.24 5.30
CA ARG A 117 -6.49 -2.49 5.14
C ARG A 117 -5.26 -2.25 4.28
N TYR A 118 -4.09 -2.59 4.82
CA TYR A 118 -2.77 -2.43 4.21
C TYR A 118 -2.14 -3.80 3.98
N THR A 119 -1.68 -4.07 2.77
CA THR A 119 -0.91 -5.28 2.44
C THR A 119 0.46 -4.90 1.90
N PHE A 120 1.52 -5.36 2.55
CA PHE A 120 2.91 -5.11 2.16
C PHE A 120 3.27 -6.02 0.97
N ASP A 121 3.23 -5.45 -0.23
CA ASP A 121 3.43 -6.18 -1.48
C ASP A 121 4.93 -6.31 -1.82
N PHE A 122 5.72 -5.29 -1.47
CA PHE A 122 7.18 -5.31 -1.54
C PHE A 122 7.78 -4.64 -0.30
N VAL A 123 8.85 -5.23 0.22
CA VAL A 123 9.57 -4.72 1.39
C VAL A 123 11.07 -4.74 1.08
N GLY A 124 11.64 -3.54 1.00
CA GLY A 124 13.09 -3.33 0.92
C GLY A 124 13.72 -3.32 2.32
N GLU A 125 14.93 -2.76 2.44
CA GLU A 125 15.58 -2.59 3.73
C GLU A 125 14.98 -1.43 4.52
N ASN A 126 14.78 -0.29 3.85
CA ASN A 126 14.31 0.95 4.47
C ASN A 126 13.03 1.49 3.82
N CYS A 127 12.29 0.65 3.11
CA CYS A 127 11.08 1.07 2.40
C CYS A 127 10.11 -0.09 2.17
N ALA A 128 8.86 0.24 1.86
CA ALA A 128 7.85 -0.71 1.43
C ALA A 128 6.93 -0.11 0.36
N VAL A 129 6.42 -0.98 -0.50
CA VAL A 129 5.28 -0.69 -1.36
C VAL A 129 4.06 -1.40 -0.79
N VAL A 130 3.09 -0.60 -0.37
CA VAL A 130 1.94 -1.06 0.40
C VAL A 130 0.67 -0.85 -0.41
N LYS A 131 -0.08 -1.94 -0.63
CA LYS A 131 -1.41 -1.93 -1.25
C LYS A 131 -2.46 -1.55 -0.22
N VAL A 132 -3.42 -0.70 -0.59
CA VAL A 132 -4.54 -0.24 0.23
C VAL A 132 -5.86 -0.62 -0.44
N THR A 133 -6.78 -1.33 0.25
CA THR A 133 -8.03 -1.84 -0.36
C THR A 133 -9.33 -1.50 0.38
N ASP A 134 -9.32 -1.36 1.70
CA ASP A 134 -10.56 -1.25 2.51
C ASP A 134 -10.55 -0.02 3.42
N VAL A 135 -10.57 1.18 2.83
CA VAL A 135 -10.62 2.42 3.60
C VAL A 135 -12.07 2.76 4.02
N ASN A 136 -12.58 2.41 5.21
CA ASN A 136 -13.94 2.86 5.59
C ASN A 136 -13.96 4.39 5.76
N GLY A 137 -14.85 5.02 4.99
CA GLY A 137 -14.75 6.39 4.48
C GLY A 137 -14.90 6.42 2.96
N LEU A 138 -14.56 5.31 2.27
CA LEU A 138 -14.67 5.09 0.81
C LEU A 138 -16.09 5.04 0.26
N ASP A 139 -17.09 4.83 1.11
CA ASP A 139 -18.52 4.96 0.83
C ASP A 139 -19.27 4.11 1.88
N SER A 140 -20.16 4.72 2.66
CA SER A 140 -21.32 4.02 3.24
C SER A 140 -22.30 3.49 2.16
N THR A 141 -21.88 3.53 0.90
CA THR A 141 -22.50 2.99 -0.32
C THR A 141 -21.67 1.92 -1.06
N ALA A 142 -20.43 1.61 -0.67
CA ALA A 142 -19.58 0.61 -1.33
C ALA A 142 -19.68 -0.78 -0.69
N SER A 143 -20.31 -0.92 0.48
CA SER A 143 -20.75 -2.22 1.00
C SER A 143 -21.94 -2.82 0.23
N LYS A 144 -22.35 -2.25 -0.92
CA LYS A 144 -23.31 -2.85 -1.85
C LYS A 144 -22.92 -2.65 -3.32
N ARG A 145 -21.74 -3.12 -3.72
CA ARG A 145 -21.53 -3.50 -5.12
C ARG A 145 -21.23 -5.00 -5.20
N SER A 146 -22.30 -5.78 -5.24
CA SER A 146 -22.32 -7.16 -5.74
C SER A 146 -22.22 -7.22 -7.27
N ASP A 147 -21.59 -6.22 -7.90
CA ASP A 147 -21.31 -6.23 -9.33
C ASP A 147 -19.80 -6.40 -9.44
N GLY A 148 -19.34 -7.53 -9.97
CA GLY A 148 -17.93 -7.96 -10.02
C GLY A 148 -16.96 -7.06 -10.80
N LYS A 149 -16.92 -5.76 -10.50
CA LYS A 149 -15.89 -4.82 -10.90
C LYS A 149 -14.77 -4.89 -9.87
N ALA A 150 -13.55 -5.08 -10.35
CA ALA A 150 -12.36 -5.18 -9.51
C ALA A 150 -12.29 -4.00 -8.53
N GLN A 151 -12.16 -4.30 -7.25
CA GLN A 151 -11.89 -3.32 -6.19
C GLN A 151 -10.68 -2.49 -6.62
N GLU A 152 -10.82 -1.16 -6.66
CA GLU A 152 -9.70 -0.29 -7.02
C GLU A 152 -8.57 -0.49 -6.00
N LYS A 153 -7.40 -0.86 -6.51
CA LYS A 153 -6.22 -1.12 -5.69
C LYS A 153 -5.36 0.14 -5.72
N TYR A 154 -5.18 0.76 -4.57
CA TYR A 154 -4.22 1.84 -4.43
C TYR A 154 -2.91 1.30 -3.86
N TYR A 155 -1.82 1.95 -4.20
CA TYR A 155 -0.48 1.66 -3.72
C TYR A 155 0.13 2.93 -3.15
N THR A 156 0.94 2.74 -2.13
CA THR A 156 1.68 3.79 -1.44
C THR A 156 3.13 3.36 -1.31
N LEU A 157 4.06 4.32 -1.41
CA LEU A 157 5.48 4.12 -1.19
C LEU A 157 5.85 4.69 0.17
N TRP A 158 6.19 3.81 1.10
CA TRP A 158 6.62 4.15 2.45
C TRP A 158 8.13 4.06 2.51
N VAL A 159 8.77 5.07 3.08
CA VAL A 159 10.23 5.12 3.22
C VAL A 159 10.56 5.52 4.64
N LYS A 160 11.52 4.83 5.25
CA LYS A 160 11.99 5.16 6.58
C LYS A 160 12.48 6.61 6.60
N HIS A 161 12.14 7.34 7.66
CA HIS A 161 12.42 8.78 7.74
C HIS A 161 13.89 9.14 7.49
N SER A 162 14.83 8.31 7.97
CA SER A 162 16.27 8.51 7.75
C SER A 162 16.69 8.51 6.27
N ASP A 163 15.89 7.91 5.39
CA ASP A 163 16.25 7.58 4.01
C ASP A 163 15.37 8.29 2.97
N VAL A 164 14.45 9.16 3.38
CA VAL A 164 13.51 9.85 2.47
C VAL A 164 14.16 10.69 1.38
N ARG A 165 15.38 11.19 1.63
CA ARG A 165 16.13 11.97 0.64
C ARG A 165 16.75 11.09 -0.45
N GLN A 166 16.95 9.81 -0.16
CA GLN A 166 17.51 8.85 -1.08
C GLN A 166 16.80 7.49 -0.91
N PRO A 167 15.53 7.38 -1.34
CA PRO A 167 14.78 6.14 -1.25
C PRO A 167 15.47 5.00 -2.01
N GLU A 168 15.29 3.78 -1.52
CA GLU A 168 15.82 2.59 -2.19
C GLU A 168 15.24 2.45 -3.61
N GLU A 169 16.13 2.29 -4.59
CA GLU A 169 15.76 2.22 -6.01
C GLU A 169 14.76 1.08 -6.30
N CYS A 170 14.88 -0.04 -5.59
CA CYS A 170 14.00 -1.19 -5.78
C CYS A 170 12.55 -0.90 -5.38
N CYS A 171 12.31 -0.22 -4.27
CA CYS A 171 10.96 0.21 -3.88
C CYS A 171 10.39 1.22 -4.88
N GLU A 172 11.20 2.16 -5.37
CA GLU A 172 10.76 3.11 -6.39
C GLU A 172 10.33 2.41 -7.68
N LYS A 173 11.18 1.49 -8.18
CA LYS A 173 10.89 0.71 -9.39
C LYS A 173 9.63 -0.13 -9.20
N TYR A 174 9.48 -0.78 -8.04
CA TYR A 174 8.31 -1.61 -7.75
C TYR A 174 7.03 -0.79 -7.67
N PHE A 175 7.06 0.35 -6.99
CA PHE A 175 5.93 1.27 -6.93
C PHE A 175 5.54 1.74 -8.34
N LYS A 176 6.50 2.20 -9.14
CA LYS A 176 6.24 2.67 -10.52
C LYS A 176 5.65 1.57 -11.41
N ALA A 177 6.07 0.33 -11.24
CA ALA A 177 5.59 -0.79 -12.05
C ALA A 177 4.20 -1.31 -11.65
N LYS A 178 3.83 -1.22 -10.36
CA LYS A 178 2.53 -1.66 -9.85
C LYS A 178 1.45 -0.59 -9.87
N CYS A 179 1.83 0.68 -9.73
CA CYS A 179 0.91 1.80 -9.82
C CYS A 179 0.47 2.03 -11.26
N SER A 180 -0.77 1.70 -11.58
CA SER A 180 -1.45 2.23 -12.77
C SER A 180 -2.02 3.62 -12.45
N GLY A 181 -1.82 4.59 -13.33
CA GLY A 181 -2.44 5.92 -13.23
C GLY A 181 -1.51 7.01 -12.69
N THR A 182 -2.11 8.16 -12.36
CA THR A 182 -1.39 9.33 -11.83
C THR A 182 -0.95 9.07 -10.40
N THR A 183 0.31 9.37 -10.11
CA THR A 183 0.84 9.34 -8.74
C THR A 183 0.99 10.76 -8.23
N GLN A 184 0.91 10.93 -6.92
CA GLN A 184 1.11 12.22 -6.25
C GLN A 184 2.20 12.07 -5.20
N GLU A 185 2.98 13.13 -5.03
CA GLU A 185 3.89 13.29 -3.91
C GLU A 185 3.09 13.69 -2.67
N VAL A 186 3.27 12.95 -1.59
CA VAL A 186 2.59 13.18 -0.31
C VAL A 186 3.57 13.79 0.68
N TYR A 187 4.81 13.30 0.72
CA TYR A 187 5.86 13.79 1.61
C TYR A 187 7.05 14.35 0.82
N ASP A 188 7.40 15.61 1.08
CA ASP A 188 8.58 16.28 0.56
C ASP A 188 9.51 16.64 1.73
N PRO A 189 10.71 16.06 1.84
CA PRO A 189 11.60 16.31 2.97
C PRO A 189 12.11 17.75 3.06
N ASN A 190 11.95 18.57 2.02
CA ASN A 190 12.30 19.99 2.06
C ASN A 190 11.15 20.87 2.57
N LYS A 191 9.90 20.39 2.48
CA LYS A 191 8.72 21.13 2.95
C LYS A 191 8.26 20.64 4.32
N CYS A 192 8.26 19.33 4.53
CA CYS A 192 7.71 18.67 5.71
C CYS A 192 8.64 18.73 6.94
N ASN A 193 9.96 18.78 6.75
CA ASN A 193 10.95 18.86 7.85
C ASN A 193 11.27 20.29 8.30
N THR A 194 10.45 21.29 7.96
CA THR A 194 10.78 22.70 8.23
C THR A 194 10.51 23.16 9.67
N GLY A 195 10.20 22.23 10.59
CA GLY A 195 9.79 22.57 11.96
C GLY A 195 10.21 21.60 13.07
N SER A 196 11.33 20.87 12.92
CA SER A 196 11.96 20.12 14.03
C SER A 196 12.92 20.98 14.82
#